data_AF-A0A953B291-F1
#
_entry.id   AF-A0A953B291-F1
#
_cell.length_a   1.000
_cell.length_b   1.000
_cell.length_c   1.000
_cell.angle_alpha   90.00
_cell.angle_beta   90.00
_cell.angle_gamma   90.00
#
_symmetry.space_group_name_H-M   'P 1'
#
loop_
_entity.id
_entity.type
_entity.pdbx_description
1 polymer ?
#
loop_
_entity_poly.entity_id
_entity_poly.type
_entity_poly.pdbx_seq_one_letter_code
_entity_poly.pdbx_strand_id
1 'polypeptide(L)'
;MTAGEHLVCTACGSAVPIAALPSTCPRCDGILDLRLPAEGTDPPAAEAESAGIWRWARWLPRCPAEDRVSLGEGDTPLLRCDRLAARRGLEGLWVKNDAVMPTGSFKDRSLALATSLARHYHRPGVALSSSGNAGASAAAYAARAGLPAVVLVPETAPGGKLAQILVHGAR
;
A
#
# COMPACT_ATOMS: atom_id res chain seq x y z
N MET A 1 10.57 -8.66 -26.67
CA MET A 1 10.36 -7.58 -25.68
C MET A 1 9.32 -8.09 -24.70
N THR A 2 9.74 -8.68 -23.58
CA THR A 2 8.81 -9.16 -22.55
C THR A 2 7.94 -8.01 -22.10
N ALA A 3 6.61 -8.16 -22.17
CA ALA A 3 5.65 -7.16 -21.72
C ALA A 3 5.92 -6.85 -20.23
N GLY A 4 6.62 -5.73 -19.99
CA GLY A 4 7.02 -5.32 -18.65
C GLY A 4 5.89 -4.55 -17.95
N GLU A 5 6.03 -4.38 -16.65
CA GLU A 5 5.11 -3.59 -15.83
C GLU A 5 5.34 -2.10 -16.06
N HIS A 6 4.29 -1.37 -16.43
CA HIS A 6 4.40 0.02 -16.88
C HIS A 6 3.42 0.91 -16.13
N LEU A 7 3.81 2.16 -15.97
CA LEU A 7 2.93 3.24 -15.53
C LEU A 7 2.49 4.00 -16.79
N VAL A 8 1.19 4.06 -17.05
CA VAL A 8 0.62 4.71 -18.24
C VAL A 8 -0.15 5.94 -17.82
N CYS A 9 0.19 7.08 -18.40
CA CYS A 9 -0.51 8.33 -18.11
C CYS A 9 -1.95 8.27 -18.61
N THR A 10 -2.90 8.59 -17.73
CA THR A 10 -4.34 8.60 -18.06
C THR A 10 -4.74 9.77 -18.97
N ALA A 11 -3.90 10.81 -19.06
CA ALA A 11 -4.16 11.99 -19.87
C ALA A 11 -3.53 11.92 -21.28
N CYS A 12 -2.24 11.56 -21.37
CA CYS A 12 -1.50 11.60 -22.64
C CYS A 12 -1.03 10.24 -23.17
N GLY A 13 -1.34 9.15 -22.46
CA GLY A 13 -1.01 7.78 -22.87
C GLY A 13 0.48 7.42 -22.82
N SER A 14 1.36 8.32 -22.37
CA SER A 14 2.79 8.01 -22.25
C SER A 14 3.02 6.88 -21.24
N ALA A 15 3.81 5.89 -21.63
CA ALA A 15 4.22 4.79 -20.76
C ALA A 15 5.63 5.02 -20.23
N VAL A 16 5.85 4.70 -18.95
CA VAL A 16 7.18 4.66 -18.34
C VAL A 16 7.33 3.35 -17.56
N PRO A 17 8.54 2.77 -17.48
CA PRO A 17 8.77 1.58 -16.67
C PRO A 17 8.41 1.84 -15.20
N ILE A 18 7.75 0.89 -14.53
CA ILE A 18 7.41 1.04 -13.10
C ILE A 18 8.64 1.31 -12.23
N ALA A 19 9.79 0.74 -12.59
CA ALA A 19 11.07 0.95 -11.90
C ALA A 19 11.53 2.42 -11.91
N ALA A 20 11.01 3.28 -12.79
CA ALA A 20 11.32 4.71 -12.72
C ALA A 20 10.69 5.38 -11.49
N LEU A 21 9.55 4.86 -10.99
CA LEU A 21 8.77 5.38 -9.86
C LEU A 21 8.53 6.91 -9.87
N PRO A 22 8.15 7.53 -11.00
CA PRO A 22 7.81 8.95 -10.99
C PRO A 22 6.49 9.19 -10.24
N SER A 23 6.41 10.34 -9.56
CA SER A 23 5.18 10.77 -8.87
C SER A 23 4.08 11.22 -9.84
N THR A 24 4.47 11.75 -11.00
CA THR A 24 3.57 12.25 -12.05
C THR A 24 4.13 11.92 -13.44
N CYS A 25 3.30 12.05 -14.47
CA CYS A 25 3.73 11.83 -15.84
C CYS A 25 4.85 12.80 -16.25
N PRO A 26 6.03 12.31 -16.70
CA PRO A 26 7.15 13.17 -17.07
C PRO A 26 6.90 14.00 -18.35
N ARG A 27 5.81 13.73 -19.09
CA ARG A 27 5.44 14.48 -20.29
C ARG A 27 4.44 15.60 -20.02
N CYS A 28 3.45 15.37 -19.16
CA CYS A 28 2.31 16.30 -19.00
C CYS A 28 1.84 16.46 -17.55
N ASP A 29 2.60 15.96 -16.57
CA ASP A 29 2.30 16.02 -15.14
C ASP A 29 0.98 15.32 -14.70
N GLY A 30 0.35 14.58 -15.62
CA GLY A 30 -0.88 13.84 -15.36
C GLY A 30 -0.70 12.60 -14.46
N ILE A 31 -1.83 12.04 -14.02
CA ILE A 31 -1.88 10.83 -13.19
C ILE A 31 -1.37 9.62 -13.99
N LEU A 32 -0.62 8.76 -13.32
CA LEU A 32 -0.11 7.51 -13.85
C LEU A 32 -0.91 6.33 -13.31
N ASP A 33 -1.41 5.48 -14.20
CA ASP A 33 -2.10 4.23 -13.86
C ASP A 33 -1.16 3.03 -14.03
N LEU A 34 -1.26 2.07 -13.13
CA LEU A 34 -0.43 0.87 -13.17
C LEU A 34 -1.00 -0.13 -14.17
N ARG A 35 -0.18 -0.51 -15.16
CA ARG A 35 -0.47 -1.58 -16.12
C ARG A 35 0.43 -2.77 -15.84
N LEU A 36 -0.19 -3.83 -15.34
CA LEU A 36 0.42 -5.14 -15.18
C LEU A 36 0.07 -6.02 -16.39
N PRO A 37 0.91 -7.03 -16.71
CA PRO A 37 0.53 -8.08 -17.65
C PRO A 37 -0.80 -8.73 -17.25
N ALA A 38 -1.58 -9.18 -18.23
CA ALA A 38 -2.80 -9.91 -17.95
C ALA A 38 -2.47 -11.22 -17.23
N GLU A 39 -3.09 -11.42 -16.07
CA GLU A 39 -2.97 -12.61 -15.23
C GLU A 39 -4.37 -13.21 -15.06
N GLY A 40 -4.46 -14.51 -14.76
CA GLY A 40 -5.75 -15.18 -14.53
C GLY A 40 -6.52 -14.55 -13.36
N THR A 41 -7.86 -14.70 -13.34
CA THR A 41 -8.73 -14.08 -12.32
C THR A 41 -8.99 -14.95 -11.09
N ASP A 42 -8.60 -16.22 -11.12
CA ASP A 42 -8.90 -17.17 -10.06
C ASP A 42 -8.17 -16.80 -8.77
N PRO A 43 -8.83 -16.56 -7.62
CA PRO A 43 -8.18 -16.18 -6.36
C PRO A 43 -7.15 -17.21 -5.89
N PRO A 44 -6.13 -16.79 -5.12
CA PRO A 44 -5.14 -17.72 -4.58
C PRO A 44 -5.87 -18.66 -3.61
N ALA A 45 -5.35 -19.88 -3.50
CA ALA A 45 -5.89 -20.87 -2.57
C ALA A 45 -5.95 -20.32 -1.13
N ALA A 46 -6.86 -20.86 -0.32
CA ALA A 46 -7.01 -20.43 1.07
C ALA A 46 -5.71 -20.64 1.87
N GLU A 47 -4.97 -21.74 1.61
CA GLU A 47 -3.65 -22.03 2.19
C GLU A 47 -2.47 -21.47 1.36
N ALA A 48 -2.61 -20.28 0.77
CA ALA A 48 -1.49 -19.65 0.05
C ALA A 48 -0.21 -19.62 0.92
N GLU A 49 0.93 -19.97 0.32
CA GLU A 49 2.24 -20.03 1.00
C GLU A 49 2.68 -18.69 1.59
N SER A 50 2.04 -17.59 1.17
CA SER A 50 2.28 -16.24 1.67
C SER A 50 1.01 -15.66 2.32
N ALA A 51 1.20 -14.89 3.39
CA ALA A 51 0.11 -14.25 4.13
C ALA A 51 -0.12 -12.80 3.68
N GLY A 52 -1.20 -12.20 4.14
CA GLY A 52 -1.41 -10.77 4.05
C GLY A 52 -1.68 -10.28 2.64
N ILE A 53 -1.05 -9.19 2.20
CA ILE A 53 -1.15 -8.73 0.80
C ILE A 53 -0.38 -9.64 -0.16
N TRP A 54 0.65 -10.36 0.33
CA TRP A 54 1.56 -11.12 -0.53
C TRP A 54 0.96 -12.42 -1.06
N ARG A 55 -0.14 -12.91 -0.46
CA ARG A 55 -0.95 -13.98 -1.07
C ARG A 55 -1.43 -13.61 -2.48
N TRP A 56 -1.53 -12.32 -2.77
CA TRP A 56 -1.98 -11.77 -4.05
C TRP A 56 -0.81 -11.38 -4.98
N ALA A 57 0.42 -11.82 -4.70
CA ALA A 57 1.63 -11.35 -5.38
C ALA A 57 1.58 -11.43 -6.92
N ARG A 58 0.86 -12.40 -7.50
CA ARG A 58 0.70 -12.48 -8.96
C ARG A 58 -0.08 -11.32 -9.58
N TRP A 59 -0.87 -10.58 -8.79
CA TRP A 59 -1.64 -9.41 -9.22
C TRP A 59 -1.05 -8.11 -8.71
N LEU A 60 0.12 -8.18 -8.09
CA LEU A 60 0.88 -7.02 -7.64
C LEU A 60 2.09 -6.86 -8.57
N PRO A 61 2.68 -5.66 -8.62
CA PRO A 61 4.01 -5.49 -9.21
C PRO A 61 5.00 -6.54 -8.71
N ARG A 62 5.82 -7.05 -9.62
CA ARG A 62 6.84 -8.05 -9.33
C ARG A 62 7.82 -7.51 -8.30
N CYS A 63 7.88 -8.23 -7.19
CA CYS A 63 8.81 -7.98 -6.09
C CYS A 63 9.35 -9.34 -5.58
N PRO A 64 10.67 -9.58 -5.65
CA PRO A 64 11.32 -10.77 -5.10
C PRO A 64 11.01 -10.95 -3.62
N ALA A 65 10.91 -12.20 -3.15
CA ALA A 65 10.47 -12.50 -1.80
C ALA A 65 11.37 -11.87 -0.72
N GLU A 66 12.67 -11.82 -0.98
CA GLU A 66 13.71 -11.22 -0.14
C GLU A 66 13.56 -9.69 0.06
N ASP A 67 12.92 -9.02 -0.90
CA ASP A 67 12.68 -7.57 -0.88
C ASP A 67 11.33 -7.20 -0.27
N ARG A 68 10.42 -8.18 -0.10
CA ARG A 68 9.09 -7.95 0.46
C ARG A 68 9.16 -7.52 1.91
N VAL A 69 8.64 -6.32 2.16
CA VAL A 69 8.44 -5.73 3.47
C VAL A 69 7.02 -6.06 3.92
N SER A 70 6.90 -6.61 5.12
CA SER A 70 5.60 -6.89 5.74
C SER A 70 5.67 -6.75 7.26
N LEU A 71 4.55 -6.32 7.83
CA LEU A 71 4.24 -6.30 9.26
C LEU A 71 3.05 -7.24 9.57
N GLY A 72 2.60 -8.04 8.61
CA GLY A 72 1.43 -8.93 8.74
C GLY A 72 0.11 -8.32 8.27
N GLU A 73 0.17 -7.26 7.46
CA GLU A 73 -0.98 -6.57 6.90
C GLU A 73 -1.75 -7.40 5.87
N GLY A 74 -3.07 -7.30 5.91
CA GLY A 74 -3.99 -8.08 5.08
C GLY A 74 -4.80 -9.04 5.93
N ASP A 75 -5.56 -9.92 5.27
CA ASP A 75 -6.33 -11.00 5.92
C ASP A 75 -7.20 -10.58 7.10
N THR A 76 -7.64 -9.32 7.10
CA THR A 76 -8.43 -8.73 8.17
C THR A 76 -9.84 -9.32 8.24
N PRO A 77 -10.51 -9.30 9.40
CA PRO A 77 -11.83 -9.88 9.55
C PRO A 77 -12.88 -9.27 8.61
N LEU A 78 -13.75 -10.14 8.07
CA LEU A 78 -15.01 -9.74 7.44
C LEU A 78 -16.14 -10.04 8.44
N LEU A 79 -16.63 -8.99 9.10
CA LEU A 79 -17.55 -9.11 10.23
C LEU A 79 -19.00 -9.09 9.75
N ARG A 80 -19.78 -10.11 10.11
CA ARG A 80 -21.22 -10.11 9.87
C ARG A 80 -21.92 -9.19 10.87
N CYS A 81 -22.81 -8.32 10.40
CA CYS A 81 -23.41 -7.26 11.22
C CYS A 81 -24.94 -7.38 11.35
N ASP A 82 -25.44 -8.56 11.74
CA ASP A 82 -26.88 -8.89 11.74
C ASP A 82 -27.74 -7.88 12.51
N ARG A 83 -27.30 -7.44 13.71
CA ARG A 83 -28.04 -6.46 14.53
C ARG A 83 -28.13 -5.08 13.88
N LEU A 84 -27.11 -4.67 13.12
CA LEU A 84 -27.14 -3.40 12.38
C LEU A 84 -27.97 -3.55 11.10
N ALA A 85 -27.88 -4.71 10.43
CA ALA A 85 -28.66 -5.06 9.26
C ALA A 85 -30.17 -4.94 9.56
N ALA A 86 -30.64 -5.61 10.62
CA ALA A 86 -32.04 -5.57 11.05
C ALA A 86 -32.53 -4.14 11.37
N ARG A 87 -31.71 -3.34 12.09
CA ARG A 87 -32.05 -1.94 12.41
C ARG A 87 -32.14 -1.02 11.19
N ARG A 88 -31.53 -1.40 10.06
CA ARG A 88 -31.50 -0.61 8.83
C ARG A 88 -32.37 -1.19 7.73
N GLY A 89 -33.09 -2.29 7.98
CA GLY A 89 -33.87 -2.98 6.96
C GLY A 89 -33.01 -3.57 5.84
N LEU A 90 -31.76 -3.93 6.14
CA LEU A 90 -30.81 -4.51 5.20
C LEU A 90 -30.68 -6.02 5.43
N GLU A 91 -30.46 -6.77 4.36
CA GLU A 91 -30.05 -8.17 4.40
C GLU A 91 -28.57 -8.28 4.01
N GLY A 92 -27.82 -9.19 4.64
CA GLY A 92 -26.44 -9.47 4.26
C GLY A 92 -25.45 -8.31 4.47
N LEU A 93 -25.55 -7.59 5.60
CA LEU A 93 -24.58 -6.54 5.93
C LEU A 93 -23.29 -7.12 6.53
N TRP A 94 -22.16 -6.80 5.90
CA TRP A 94 -20.82 -7.15 6.36
C TRP A 94 -19.91 -5.92 6.45
N VAL A 95 -18.93 -5.96 7.35
CA VAL A 95 -17.91 -4.93 7.49
C VAL A 95 -16.53 -5.54 7.35
N LYS A 96 -15.75 -5.09 6.37
CA LYS A 96 -14.33 -5.42 6.24
C LYS A 96 -13.53 -4.55 7.21
N ASN A 97 -13.04 -5.15 8.29
CA ASN A 97 -12.43 -4.41 9.39
C ASN A 97 -10.92 -4.20 9.16
N ASP A 98 -10.55 -3.22 8.34
CA ASP A 98 -9.14 -2.84 8.14
C ASP A 98 -8.57 -1.95 9.26
N ALA A 99 -9.32 -1.70 10.33
CA ALA A 99 -8.82 -0.96 11.50
C ALA A 99 -7.86 -1.79 12.38
N VAL A 100 -7.80 -3.12 12.19
CA VAL A 100 -6.91 -4.03 12.93
C VAL A 100 -5.58 -4.30 12.21
N MET A 101 -5.27 -3.52 11.18
CA MET A 101 -3.98 -3.56 10.51
C MET A 101 -2.84 -3.14 11.46
N PRO A 102 -1.57 -3.48 11.16
CA PRO A 102 -0.42 -3.21 12.05
C PRO A 102 -0.32 -1.78 12.60
N THR A 103 -0.62 -0.75 11.81
CA THR A 103 -0.64 0.67 12.25
C THR A 103 -2.03 1.21 12.57
N GLY A 104 -3.04 0.32 12.54
CA GLY A 104 -4.44 0.64 12.78
C GLY A 104 -5.17 1.23 11.57
N SER A 105 -4.69 0.98 10.34
CA SER A 105 -5.27 1.56 9.13
C SER A 105 -5.04 0.72 7.87
N PHE A 106 -6.01 0.76 6.94
CA PHE A 106 -5.92 0.14 5.62
C PHE A 106 -4.71 0.59 4.77
N LYS A 107 -4.13 1.75 5.08
CA LYS A 107 -2.94 2.31 4.42
C LYS A 107 -1.76 1.33 4.42
N ASP A 108 -1.71 0.45 5.41
CA ASP A 108 -0.70 -0.60 5.53
C ASP A 108 -0.57 -1.48 4.29
N ARG A 109 -1.69 -1.81 3.63
CA ARG A 109 -1.68 -2.59 2.38
C ARG A 109 -0.82 -1.91 1.31
N SER A 110 -1.07 -0.62 1.09
CA SER A 110 -0.35 0.14 0.06
C SER A 110 1.09 0.41 0.45
N LEU A 111 1.38 0.67 1.73
CA LEU A 111 2.74 1.01 2.16
C LEU A 111 3.64 -0.22 2.26
N ALA A 112 3.09 -1.40 2.53
CA ALA A 112 3.83 -2.66 2.39
C ALA A 112 4.34 -2.84 0.95
N LEU A 113 3.46 -2.72 -0.05
CA LEU A 113 3.85 -2.83 -1.45
C LEU A 113 4.81 -1.71 -1.86
N ALA A 114 4.47 -0.45 -1.61
CA ALA A 114 5.26 0.70 -2.04
C ALA A 114 6.68 0.68 -1.43
N THR A 115 6.82 0.32 -0.16
CA THR A 115 8.13 0.24 0.50
C THR A 115 8.93 -0.96 0.00
N SER A 116 8.27 -2.07 -0.32
CA SER A 116 8.94 -3.23 -0.95
C SER A 116 9.47 -2.90 -2.33
N LEU A 117 8.71 -2.16 -3.14
CA LEU A 117 9.18 -1.67 -4.44
C LEU A 117 10.29 -0.63 -4.30
N ALA A 118 10.22 0.23 -3.29
CA ALA A 118 11.30 1.16 -2.97
C ALA A 118 12.60 0.41 -2.64
N ARG A 119 12.52 -0.64 -1.81
CA ARG A 119 13.65 -1.51 -1.49
C ARG A 119 14.18 -2.25 -2.72
N HIS A 120 13.28 -2.88 -3.47
CA HIS A 120 13.60 -3.66 -4.67
C HIS A 120 14.28 -2.82 -5.76
N TYR A 121 13.80 -1.59 -5.99
CA TYR A 121 14.39 -0.65 -6.96
C TYR A 121 15.45 0.27 -6.36
N HIS A 122 16.03 -0.12 -5.21
CA HIS A 122 17.13 0.58 -4.52
C HIS A 122 16.91 2.09 -4.37
N ARG A 123 15.69 2.48 -4.00
CA ARG A 123 15.36 3.87 -3.70
C ARG A 123 16.02 4.30 -2.38
N PRO A 124 16.44 5.56 -2.26
CA PRO A 124 17.17 6.04 -1.08
C PRO A 124 16.30 6.18 0.17
N GLY A 125 14.98 6.11 0.05
CA GLY A 125 14.05 6.26 1.17
C GLY A 125 12.60 6.49 0.72
N VAL A 126 11.75 6.77 1.69
CA VAL A 126 10.33 7.09 1.51
C VAL A 126 10.06 8.53 1.94
N ALA A 127 9.33 9.29 1.13
CA ALA A 127 8.93 10.65 1.47
C ALA A 127 7.45 10.88 1.11
N LEU A 128 6.71 11.55 1.98
CA LEU A 128 5.32 11.91 1.74
C LEU A 128 4.88 13.12 2.58
N SER A 129 3.82 13.78 2.12
CA SER A 129 3.10 14.80 2.90
C SER A 129 1.82 14.21 3.46
N SER A 130 1.79 13.92 4.76
CA SER A 130 0.61 13.37 5.44
C SER A 130 0.71 13.44 6.97
N SER A 131 -0.21 14.17 7.61
CA SER A 131 -0.40 14.17 9.08
C SER A 131 -1.21 12.99 9.62
N GLY A 132 -1.61 12.05 8.76
CA GLY A 132 -2.60 11.03 9.11
C GLY A 132 -2.05 9.61 9.02
N ASN A 133 -2.95 8.67 8.75
CA ASN A 133 -2.63 7.25 8.69
C ASN A 133 -1.55 6.90 7.66
N ALA A 134 -1.46 7.63 6.54
CA ALA A 134 -0.45 7.35 5.53
C ALA A 134 0.96 7.67 6.05
N GLY A 135 1.13 8.77 6.78
CA GLY A 135 2.40 9.13 7.42
C GLY A 135 2.84 8.08 8.44
N ALA A 136 1.94 7.69 9.36
CA ALA A 136 2.22 6.66 10.36
C ALA A 136 2.57 5.31 9.72
N SER A 137 1.82 4.90 8.70
CA SER A 137 2.09 3.67 7.95
C SER A 137 3.45 3.75 7.23
N ALA A 138 3.72 4.83 6.50
CA ALA A 138 4.98 5.01 5.78
C ALA A 138 6.20 4.93 6.71
N ALA A 139 6.13 5.59 7.87
CA ALA A 139 7.18 5.53 8.88
C ALA A 139 7.41 4.09 9.38
N ALA A 140 6.34 3.36 9.71
CA ALA A 140 6.43 1.97 10.20
C ALA A 140 7.05 1.01 9.16
N TYR A 141 6.60 1.07 7.90
CA TYR A 141 7.11 0.19 6.85
C TYR A 141 8.54 0.56 6.44
N ALA A 142 8.87 1.84 6.36
CA ALA A 142 10.24 2.28 6.07
C ALA A 142 11.21 1.83 7.17
N ALA A 143 10.82 1.95 8.45
CA ALA A 143 11.60 1.43 9.58
C ALA A 143 11.81 -0.08 9.47
N ARG A 144 10.75 -0.84 9.14
CA ARG A 144 10.82 -2.29 8.91
C ARG A 144 11.76 -2.66 7.74
N ALA A 145 11.82 -1.82 6.72
CA ALA A 145 12.65 -2.02 5.54
C ALA A 145 14.11 -1.53 5.71
N GLY A 146 14.43 -0.87 6.82
CA GLY A 146 15.73 -0.19 7.01
C GLY A 146 15.92 1.01 6.08
N LEU A 147 14.83 1.64 5.62
CA LEU A 147 14.85 2.80 4.74
C LEU A 147 14.61 4.10 5.53
N PRO A 148 15.29 5.20 5.20
CA PRO A 148 14.94 6.52 5.71
C PRO A 148 13.51 6.92 5.33
N ALA A 149 12.81 7.58 6.26
CA ALA A 149 11.49 8.15 6.02
C ALA A 149 11.46 9.65 6.36
N VAL A 150 10.85 10.44 5.48
CA VAL A 150 10.54 11.86 5.71
C VAL A 150 9.03 12.08 5.58
N VAL A 151 8.39 12.58 6.64
CA VAL A 151 6.94 12.83 6.67
C VAL A 151 6.66 14.31 6.92
N LEU A 152 6.29 15.02 5.86
CA LEU A 152 5.89 16.41 5.97
C LEU A 152 4.48 16.49 6.56
N VAL A 153 4.33 17.22 7.67
CA VAL A 153 3.05 17.41 8.36
C VAL A 153 2.79 18.90 8.60
N PRO A 154 1.53 19.37 8.54
CA PRO A 154 1.17 20.70 9.06
C PRO A 154 1.41 20.78 10.57
N GLU A 155 1.65 21.98 11.07
CA GLU A 155 1.79 22.27 12.51
C GLU A 155 0.56 21.80 13.32
N THR A 156 -0.61 21.78 12.70
CA THR A 156 -1.88 21.33 13.29
C THR A 156 -2.07 19.81 13.33
N ALA A 157 -1.02 19.02 13.03
CA ALA A 157 -1.12 17.57 12.98
C ALA A 157 -1.61 16.96 14.32
N PRO A 158 -2.52 15.97 14.28
CA PRO A 158 -2.99 15.32 15.51
C PRO A 158 -1.83 14.63 16.25
N GLY A 159 -1.65 14.97 17.53
CA GLY A 159 -0.51 14.47 18.33
C GLY A 159 -0.37 12.95 18.36
N GLY A 160 -1.48 12.21 18.38
CA GLY A 160 -1.44 10.74 18.35
C GLY A 160 -0.84 10.16 17.06
N LYS A 161 -1.10 10.78 15.91
CA LYS A 161 -0.52 10.36 14.62
C LYS A 161 0.93 10.80 14.50
N LEU A 162 1.24 12.01 14.97
CA LEU A 162 2.61 12.49 15.06
C LEU A 162 3.48 11.57 15.94
N ALA A 163 2.96 11.11 17.08
CA ALA A 163 3.66 10.16 17.94
C ALA A 163 3.95 8.82 17.22
N GLN A 164 2.99 8.27 16.46
CA GLN A 164 3.23 7.07 15.65
C GLN A 164 4.30 7.29 14.57
N ILE A 165 4.31 8.45 13.91
CA ILE A 165 5.32 8.80 12.91
C ILE A 165 6.72 8.84 13.56
N LEU A 166 6.85 9.56 14.68
CA LEU A 166 8.12 9.78 15.35
C LEU A 166 8.69 8.52 16.02
N VAL A 167 7.86 7.67 16.64
CA VAL A 167 8.33 6.45 17.30
C VAL A 167 8.94 5.44 16.32
N HIS A 168 8.55 5.51 15.04
CA HIS A 168 9.14 4.72 13.97
C HIS A 168 10.38 5.38 13.33
N GLY A 169 10.86 6.51 13.86
CA GLY A 169 12.12 7.13 13.45
C GLY A 169 12.05 7.94 12.16
N ALA A 170 10.84 8.25 11.68
CA ALA A 170 10.69 9.17 10.55
C ALA A 170 11.05 10.61 10.96
N ARG A 171 11.58 11.36 10.01
CA ARG A 171 11.94 12.78 10.15
C ARG A 171 10.84 13.69 9.64
#